data_AF-A0A6G3X898-F1
#
_entry.id   AF-A0A6G3X898-F1
#
_cell.length_a   1.000
_cell.length_b   1.000
_cell.length_c   1.000
_cell.angle_alpha   90.00
_cell.angle_beta   90.00
_cell.angle_gamma   90.00
#
_symmetry.space_group_name_H-M   'P 1'
#
loop_
_entity.id
_entity.type
_entity.pdbx_description
1 polymer ?
#
loop_
_entity_poly.entity_id
_entity_poly.type
_entity_poly.pdbx_seq_one_letter_code
_entity_poly.pdbx_strand_id
1 'polypeptide(L)'
;GELVLAKRAEPTDDLLSDLAAPAPAPGPGAGDLAVPGPAASGLDDEELAGIGGLLLAAGIDTTANMLGLGVFALLADPVQLDALRADPDLAGPASEELLRYLGVADPLLR
;
A
#
# COMPACT_ATOMS: atom_id res chain seq x y z
N GLY A 1 -14.40 -10.53 -8.50
CA GLY A 1 -14.98 -11.88 -8.50
C GLY A 1 -13.89 -12.93 -8.52
N GLU A 2 -13.45 -13.39 -9.69
CA GLU A 2 -12.52 -14.52 -9.82
C GLU A 2 -11.20 -14.35 -9.06
N LEU A 3 -10.57 -13.17 -9.12
CA LEU A 3 -9.34 -12.86 -8.37
C LEU A 3 -9.53 -12.95 -6.84
N VAL A 4 -10.70 -12.54 -6.33
CA VAL A 4 -11.02 -12.62 -4.90
C VAL A 4 -11.21 -14.07 -4.48
N LEU A 5 -11.91 -14.86 -5.29
CA LEU A 5 -12.10 -16.29 -5.03
C LEU A 5 -10.77 -17.04 -5.04
N ALA A 6 -9.92 -16.76 -6.02
CA ALA A 6 -8.57 -17.32 -6.08
C ALA A 6 -7.74 -16.93 -4.84
N LYS A 7 -7.81 -15.66 -4.44
CA LYS A 7 -7.09 -15.15 -3.26
C LYS A 7 -7.52 -15.83 -1.96
N ARG A 8 -8.82 -16.10 -1.80
CA ARG A 8 -9.35 -16.82 -0.63
C ARG A 8 -8.99 -18.32 -0.66
N ALA A 9 -8.94 -18.93 -1.83
CA ALA A 9 -8.59 -20.34 -1.99
C ALA A 9 -7.08 -20.60 -1.79
N GLU A 10 -6.25 -19.67 -2.24
CA GLU A 10 -4.79 -19.77 -2.21
C GLU A 10 -4.18 -18.49 -1.61
N PRO A 11 -4.27 -18.30 -0.28
CA PRO A 11 -3.71 -17.13 0.38
C PRO A 11 -2.17 -17.13 0.32
N THR A 12 -1.61 -15.95 0.15
CA THR A 12 -0.16 -15.66 0.15
C THR A 12 0.20 -14.69 1.27
N ASP A 13 1.49 -14.50 1.55
CA ASP A 13 1.97 -13.59 2.60
C ASP A 13 1.83 -12.11 2.17
N ASP A 14 0.61 -11.58 2.23
CA ASP A 14 0.29 -10.19 1.94
C ASP A 14 -1.03 -9.73 2.57
N LEU A 15 -1.19 -8.40 2.61
CA LEU A 15 -2.32 -7.71 3.20
C LEU A 15 -3.68 -8.16 2.64
N LEU A 16 -3.78 -8.48 1.35
CA LEU A 16 -5.07 -8.88 0.77
C LEU A 16 -5.49 -10.27 1.25
N SER A 17 -4.54 -11.17 1.51
CA SER A 17 -4.84 -12.47 2.15
C SER A 17 -5.26 -12.30 3.61
N ASP A 18 -4.60 -11.38 4.33
CA ASP A 18 -4.95 -11.07 5.72
C ASP A 18 -6.36 -10.49 5.83
N LEU A 19 -6.72 -9.57 4.93
CA LEU A 19 -8.06 -8.98 4.85
C LEU A 19 -9.13 -9.94 4.34
N ALA A 20 -8.74 -10.95 3.55
CA ALA A 20 -9.63 -12.01 3.07
C ALA A 20 -9.92 -13.08 4.13
N ALA A 21 -9.19 -13.09 5.25
CA ALA A 21 -9.42 -14.02 6.34
C ALA A 21 -10.78 -13.74 7.01
N PRO A 22 -11.51 -14.77 7.44
CA PRO A 22 -12.74 -14.58 8.20
C PRO A 22 -12.44 -13.85 9.50
N ALA A 23 -13.33 -12.92 9.90
CA ALA A 23 -13.22 -12.26 11.19
C ALA A 23 -13.18 -13.29 12.33
N PRO A 24 -12.34 -13.07 13.36
CA PRO A 24 -12.29 -13.97 14.49
C PRO A 24 -13.68 -14.06 15.15
N ALA A 25 -14.04 -15.27 15.58
CA ALA A 25 -15.30 -15.47 16.28
C ALA A 25 -15.36 -14.56 17.51
N PRO A 26 -16.51 -13.91 17.79
CA PRO A 26 -16.65 -13.08 18.96
C PRO A 26 -16.35 -13.91 20.22
N GLY A 27 -15.50 -13.37 21.10
CA GLY A 27 -15.12 -14.04 22.35
C GLY A 27 -16.33 -14.29 23.26
N PRO A 28 -16.23 -15.27 24.19
CA PRO A 28 -17.30 -15.58 25.12
C PRO A 28 -17.58 -14.36 26.01
N GLY A 29 -18.70 -13.66 25.75
CA GLY A 29 -19.07 -12.41 26.44
C GLY A 29 -19.68 -11.34 25.53
N ALA A 30 -19.55 -11.47 24.22
CA ALA A 30 -20.32 -10.68 23.26
C ALA A 30 -21.78 -11.18 23.27
N GLY A 31 -22.59 -10.70 24.21
CA GLY A 31 -24.02 -10.99 24.24
C GLY A 31 -24.74 -10.46 22.99
N ASP A 32 -26.05 -10.67 22.94
CA ASP A 32 -27.01 -10.36 21.86
C ASP A 32 -27.10 -8.86 21.44
N LEU A 33 -26.18 -8.02 21.95
CA LEU A 33 -26.05 -6.59 21.68
C LEU A 33 -24.91 -6.25 20.71
N ALA A 34 -24.19 -7.26 20.20
CA ALA A 34 -23.23 -7.04 19.13
C ALA A 34 -23.98 -6.66 17.84
N VAL A 35 -24.08 -5.36 17.57
CA VAL A 35 -24.45 -4.88 16.22
C VAL A 35 -23.23 -5.17 15.35
N PRO A 36 -23.30 -6.10 14.37
CA PRO A 36 -22.18 -6.34 13.51
C PRO A 36 -21.97 -5.09 12.65
N GLY A 37 -20.92 -4.34 12.94
CA GLY A 37 -20.36 -3.39 11.99
C GLY A 37 -19.69 -4.16 10.84
N PRO A 38 -19.40 -3.51 9.71
CA PRO A 38 -18.76 -4.15 8.55
C PRO A 38 -17.39 -4.80 8.85
N ALA A 39 -16.77 -4.50 10.00
CA ALA A 39 -15.54 -5.15 10.47
C ALA A 39 -15.77 -6.36 11.41
N ALA A 40 -17.01 -6.61 11.87
CA ALA A 40 -17.35 -7.73 12.76
C ALA A 40 -17.62 -9.03 11.99
N SER A 41 -18.10 -8.91 10.75
CA SER A 41 -17.95 -9.92 9.69
C SER A 41 -16.71 -9.53 8.89
N GLY A 42 -15.88 -10.48 8.43
CA GLY A 42 -14.76 -10.13 7.54
C GLY A 42 -15.25 -9.41 6.27
N LEU A 43 -14.32 -8.82 5.51
CA LEU A 43 -14.68 -8.12 4.27
C LEU A 43 -15.40 -9.06 3.31
N ASP A 44 -16.48 -8.58 2.71
CA ASP A 44 -17.13 -9.29 1.61
C ASP A 44 -16.31 -9.21 0.32
N ASP A 45 -16.75 -9.93 -0.72
CA ASP A 45 -15.99 -10.01 -1.98
C ASP A 45 -15.95 -8.69 -2.76
N GLU A 46 -16.95 -7.82 -2.58
CA GLU A 46 -17.00 -6.50 -3.22
C GLU A 46 -16.10 -5.52 -2.49
N GLU A 47 -16.14 -5.51 -1.16
CA GLU A 47 -15.26 -4.70 -0.30
C GLU A 47 -13.79 -5.08 -0.51
N LEU A 48 -13.47 -6.38 -0.52
CA LEU A 48 -12.11 -6.86 -0.75
C LEU A 48 -11.61 -6.50 -2.16
N ALA A 49 -12.47 -6.63 -3.18
CA ALA A 49 -12.14 -6.17 -4.54
C ALA A 49 -11.93 -4.65 -4.59
N GLY A 50 -12.74 -3.88 -3.88
CA GLY A 50 -12.62 -2.43 -3.76
C GLY A 50 -11.30 -2.00 -3.13
N ILE A 51 -10.90 -2.62 -2.03
CA ILE A 51 -9.59 -2.38 -1.39
C ILE A 51 -8.45 -2.80 -2.32
N GLY A 52 -8.54 -3.94 -3.00
CA GLY A 52 -7.55 -4.36 -3.99
C GLY A 52 -7.39 -3.34 -5.13
N GLY A 53 -8.51 -2.83 -5.65
CA GLY A 53 -8.51 -1.77 -6.66
C GLY A 53 -7.91 -0.45 -6.15
N LEU A 54 -8.23 -0.05 -4.91
CA LEU A 54 -7.66 1.13 -4.27
C LEU A 54 -6.14 1.01 -4.12
N LEU A 55 -5.64 -0.12 -3.61
CA LEU A 55 -4.21 -0.37 -3.45
C LEU A 55 -3.47 -0.34 -4.79
N LEU A 56 -4.07 -0.96 -5.82
CA LEU A 56 -3.52 -0.96 -7.17
C LEU A 56 -3.40 0.46 -7.74
N ALA A 57 -4.48 1.24 -7.67
CA ALA A 57 -4.50 2.61 -8.18
C ALA A 57 -3.54 3.52 -7.39
N ALA A 58 -3.55 3.43 -6.07
CA ALA A 58 -2.68 4.23 -5.20
C ALA A 58 -1.20 3.91 -5.44
N GLY A 59 -0.85 2.64 -5.67
CA GLY A 59 0.54 2.19 -5.83
C GLY A 59 1.12 2.41 -7.22
N ILE A 60 0.34 2.25 -8.30
CA ILE A 60 0.85 2.31 -9.68
C ILE A 60 1.33 3.72 -10.03
N ASP A 61 0.44 4.71 -10.01
CA ASP A 61 0.73 6.02 -10.60
C ASP A 61 1.74 6.81 -9.73
N THR A 62 1.58 6.74 -8.41
CA THR A 62 2.44 7.47 -7.47
C THR A 62 3.88 6.94 -7.49
N THR A 63 4.07 5.63 -7.49
CA THR A 63 5.40 5.00 -7.51
C THR A 63 6.08 5.21 -8.85
N ALA A 64 5.34 5.07 -9.97
CA ALA A 64 5.88 5.34 -11.30
C ALA A 64 6.35 6.80 -11.43
N ASN A 65 5.55 7.75 -10.95
CA ASN A 65 5.91 9.16 -10.94
C ASN A 65 7.14 9.43 -10.05
N MET A 66 7.18 8.86 -8.85
CA MET A 66 8.33 9.00 -7.93
C MET A 66 9.63 8.45 -8.52
N LEU A 67 9.59 7.29 -9.19
CA LEU A 67 10.77 6.75 -9.86
C LEU A 67 11.22 7.64 -11.01
N GLY A 68 10.29 8.08 -11.87
CA GLY A 68 10.61 8.94 -13.00
C GLY A 68 11.22 10.28 -12.56
N LEU A 69 10.56 10.97 -11.63
CA LEU A 69 11.01 12.25 -11.09
C LEU A 69 12.28 12.11 -10.25
N GLY A 70 12.41 11.04 -9.47
CA GLY A 70 13.59 10.76 -8.65
C GLY A 70 14.84 10.54 -9.49
N VAL A 71 14.73 9.72 -10.55
CA VAL A 71 15.82 9.52 -11.51
C VAL A 71 16.16 10.83 -12.22
N PHE A 72 15.16 11.60 -12.65
CA PHE A 72 15.39 12.90 -13.26
C PHE A 72 16.13 13.87 -12.31
N ALA A 73 15.71 13.95 -11.05
CA ALA A 73 16.33 14.82 -10.04
C ALA A 73 17.79 14.46 -9.79
N LEU A 74 18.11 13.16 -9.69
CA LEU A 74 19.50 12.69 -9.55
C LEU A 74 20.33 12.99 -10.80
N LEU A 75 19.78 12.82 -12.00
CA LEU A 75 20.49 13.17 -13.24
C LEU A 75 20.72 14.68 -13.39
N ALA A 76 19.85 15.50 -12.80
CA ALA A 76 19.98 16.96 -12.77
C ALA A 76 21.03 17.45 -11.74
N ASP A 77 21.38 16.63 -10.75
CA ASP A 77 22.45 16.89 -9.78
C ASP A 77 23.49 15.75 -9.78
N PRO A 78 24.51 15.83 -10.65
CA PRO A 78 25.55 14.81 -10.77
C PRO A 78 26.33 14.57 -9.47
N VAL A 79 26.44 15.56 -8.58
CA VAL A 79 27.17 15.40 -7.32
C VAL A 79 26.43 14.43 -6.40
N GLN A 80 25.11 14.57 -6.29
CA GLN A 80 24.27 13.65 -5.51
C GLN A 80 24.22 12.26 -6.14
N LEU A 81 24.14 12.19 -7.47
CA LEU A 81 24.17 10.91 -8.19
C LEU A 81 25.50 10.17 -8.00
N ASP A 82 26.63 10.87 -8.06
CA ASP A 82 27.94 10.27 -7.86
C ASP A 82 28.16 9.84 -6.41
N ALA A 83 27.63 10.59 -5.43
CA ALA A 83 27.63 10.17 -4.02
C ALA A 83 26.86 8.85 -3.84
N LEU A 84 25.65 8.74 -4.38
CA LEU A 84 24.85 7.51 -4.31
C LEU A 84 25.50 6.33 -5.05
N ARG A 85 26.22 6.58 -6.15
CA ARG A 85 26.98 5.54 -6.87
C ARG A 85 28.21 5.07 -6.10
N ALA A 86 28.86 5.97 -5.39
CA ALA A 86 30.03 5.66 -4.57
C ALA A 86 29.65 4.87 -3.32
N ASP A 87 28.46 5.12 -2.77
CA ASP A 87 27.95 4.46 -1.57
C ASP A 87 26.48 4.02 -1.72
N PRO A 88 26.23 2.75 -2.08
CA PRO A 88 24.87 2.19 -2.20
C PRO A 88 24.06 2.19 -0.90
N ASP A 89 24.70 2.30 0.27
CA ASP A 89 23.99 2.36 1.55
C ASP A 89 23.19 3.68 1.69
N LEU A 90 23.48 4.67 0.85
CA LEU A 90 22.72 5.92 0.73
C LEU A 90 21.36 5.75 0.02
N ALA A 91 21.03 4.59 -0.56
CA ALA A 91 19.79 4.40 -1.31
C ALA A 91 18.52 4.67 -0.47
N GLY A 92 18.50 4.22 0.78
CA GLY A 92 17.41 4.50 1.73
C GLY A 92 17.26 6.00 2.00
N PRO A 93 18.30 6.68 2.54
CA PRO A 93 18.28 8.12 2.76
C PRO A 93 17.97 8.95 1.51
N ALA A 94 18.51 8.58 0.35
CA ALA A 94 18.23 9.25 -0.92
C ALA A 94 16.76 9.12 -1.31
N SER A 95 16.13 7.96 -1.10
CA SER A 95 14.70 7.78 -1.36
C SER A 95 13.82 8.69 -0.49
N GLU A 96 14.14 8.82 0.81
CA GLU A 96 13.42 9.72 1.71
C GLU A 96 13.61 11.20 1.33
N GLU A 97 14.83 11.57 0.95
CA GLU A 97 15.11 12.94 0.51
C GLU A 97 14.41 13.28 -0.81
N LEU A 98 14.34 12.34 -1.75
CA LEU A 98 13.58 12.50 -2.99
C LEU A 98 12.08 12.64 -2.70
N LEU A 99 11.52 11.88 -1.75
CA LEU A 99 10.12 12.03 -1.31
C LEU A 99 9.87 13.43 -0.72
N ARG A 100 10.79 13.93 0.11
CA ARG A 100 10.72 15.29 0.68
C ARG A 100 10.83 16.38 -0.39
N TYR A 101 11.75 16.21 -1.33
CA TYR A 101 12.06 17.21 -2.35
C TYR A 101 10.98 17.31 -3.43
N LEU A 102 10.48 16.16 -3.91
CA LEU A 102 9.52 16.09 -5.01
C LEU A 102 8.08 16.29 -4.57
N GLY A 103 7.78 16.11 -3.28
CA GLY A 103 6.49 16.46 -2.69
C GLY A 103 5.30 15.94 -3.50
N VAL A 104 5.20 14.62 -3.72
CA VAL A 104 4.18 14.05 -4.62
C VAL A 104 2.77 14.03 -4.02
N ALA A 105 2.62 14.22 -2.71
CA ALA A 105 1.33 14.47 -2.11
C ALA A 105 1.04 15.98 -2.09
N ASP A 106 0.33 16.49 -3.10
CA ASP A 106 -0.69 17.50 -2.78
C ASP A 106 -1.65 16.78 -1.82
N PRO A 107 -1.81 17.23 -0.56
CA PRO A 107 -2.73 16.58 0.35
C PRO A 107 -4.09 16.56 -0.37
N LEU A 108 -4.63 15.35 -0.54
CA LEU A 108 -5.87 15.00 -1.25
C LEU A 108 -7.14 15.74 -0.78
N LEU A 109 -7.02 16.85 -0.04
CA LEU A 109 -8.08 17.69 0.47
C LEU A 109 -7.60 19.16 0.54
N ARG A 110 -8.19 20.00 -0.31
CA ARG A 110 -8.62 21.36 0.09
C ARG A 110 -10.08 21.54 -0.27
#